data_AF-A0AA97AIG7-F1
#
_entry.id   AF-A0AA97AIG7-F1
#
_cell.length_a   1.000
_cell.length_b   1.000
_cell.length_c   1.000
_cell.angle_alpha   90.00
_cell.angle_beta   90.00
_cell.angle_gamma   90.00
#
_symmetry.space_group_name_H-M   'P 1'
#
loop_
_entity.id
_entity.type
_entity.pdbx_description
1 polymer ?
#
loop_
_entity_poly.entity_id
_entity_poly.type
_entity_poly.pdbx_seq_one_letter_code
_entity_poly.pdbx_strand_id
1 'polypeptide(L)'
;MPSATARGAVTLGALAAALTLSLAAPAAADVGDEDVVRVKLVGHAAYDIAPEHTAPGDSWTTYLHLHDPKGKYVGDGGSRCAVVEADQHRFTAQCTRVLRLKGGEITLHDMISRTGHKPVTAKTSIAGGTGIYNDAEGEGYITLERKHIVFDLYVDD
;
A
#
# COMPACT_ATOMS: atom_id res chain seq x y z
N MET A 1 -5.11 -55.42 58.91
CA MET A 1 -3.96 -54.57 58.54
C MET A 1 -2.78 -55.53 58.30
N PRO A 2 -2.14 -55.54 57.13
CA PRO A 2 -1.59 -54.36 56.46
C PRO A 2 -2.07 -54.13 55.01
N SER A 3 -1.84 -52.90 54.58
CA SER A 3 -2.03 -52.33 53.26
C SER A 3 -0.85 -52.67 52.34
N ALA A 4 -1.08 -52.75 51.02
CA ALA A 4 -0.10 -52.32 50.01
C ALA A 4 -0.74 -52.18 48.62
N THR A 5 -0.67 -50.96 48.12
CA THR A 5 -0.95 -50.45 46.77
C THR A 5 0.11 -50.91 45.76
N ALA A 6 -0.28 -51.30 44.55
CA ALA A 6 0.52 -51.15 43.31
C ALA A 6 -0.36 -51.50 42.10
N ARG A 7 -0.80 -50.49 41.33
CA ARG A 7 -0.17 -49.98 40.09
C ARG A 7 -0.58 -50.82 38.87
N GLY A 8 -1.35 -50.16 38.02
CA GLY A 8 -1.98 -50.74 36.85
C GLY A 8 -1.04 -51.04 35.70
N ALA A 9 -1.53 -51.90 34.83
CA ALA A 9 -1.09 -52.05 33.45
C ALA A 9 -2.31 -52.52 32.66
N VAL A 10 -2.88 -51.62 31.85
CA VAL A 10 -3.77 -52.02 30.75
C VAL A 10 -3.17 -51.39 29.50
N THR A 11 -2.56 -52.23 28.70
CA THR A 11 -2.07 -51.94 27.36
C THR A 11 -3.18 -52.21 26.33
N LEU A 12 -2.99 -51.59 25.16
CA LEU A 12 -3.66 -51.80 23.87
C LEU A 12 -4.92 -50.98 23.58
N GLY A 13 -4.68 -49.89 22.85
CA GLY A 13 -5.66 -49.22 21.99
C GLY A 13 -4.92 -48.35 20.97
N ALA A 14 -4.22 -48.97 20.02
CA ALA A 14 -3.58 -48.25 18.92
C ALA A 14 -4.66 -47.82 17.91
N LEU A 15 -5.19 -46.60 18.07
CA LEU A 15 -5.97 -45.92 17.02
C LEU A 15 -5.00 -45.23 16.07
N ALA A 16 -4.71 -45.89 14.95
CA ALA A 16 -4.04 -45.28 13.81
C ALA A 16 -5.01 -44.32 13.11
N ALA A 17 -5.08 -43.07 13.57
CA ALA A 17 -5.68 -41.99 12.83
C ALA A 17 -4.69 -41.56 11.74
N ALA A 18 -4.90 -42.04 10.52
CA ALA A 18 -4.21 -41.55 9.34
C ALA A 18 -4.63 -40.09 9.11
N LEU A 19 -3.81 -39.14 9.58
CA LEU A 19 -3.87 -37.76 9.13
C LEU A 19 -3.40 -37.75 7.67
N THR A 20 -4.34 -37.84 6.73
CA THR A 20 -4.12 -37.38 5.36
C THR A 20 -3.96 -35.86 5.43
N LEU A 21 -2.73 -35.38 5.61
CA LEU A 21 -2.38 -34.00 5.26
C LEU A 21 -2.61 -33.88 3.74
N SER A 22 -3.80 -33.43 3.35
CA SER A 22 -3.99 -32.86 2.03
C SER A 22 -3.05 -31.68 1.92
N LEU A 23 -1.92 -31.84 1.22
CA LEU A 23 -1.18 -30.73 0.67
C LEU A 23 -2.12 -30.04 -0.33
N ALA A 24 -2.94 -29.12 0.16
CA ALA A 24 -3.55 -28.12 -0.71
C ALA A 24 -2.37 -27.33 -1.29
N ALA A 25 -2.05 -27.62 -2.55
CA ALA A 25 -1.22 -26.71 -3.33
C ALA A 25 -1.84 -25.31 -3.20
N PRO A 26 -1.04 -24.24 -3.03
CA PRO A 26 -1.61 -22.91 -3.08
C PRO A 26 -2.33 -22.79 -4.41
N ALA A 27 -3.63 -22.54 -4.37
CA ALA A 27 -4.36 -22.09 -5.54
C ALA A 27 -3.69 -20.78 -5.93
N ALA A 28 -2.85 -20.81 -6.96
CA ALA A 28 -2.52 -19.61 -7.69
C ALA A 28 -3.87 -19.11 -8.19
N ALA A 29 -4.36 -18.00 -7.62
CA ALA A 29 -5.48 -17.30 -8.20
C ALA A 29 -5.11 -17.04 -9.65
N ASP A 30 -5.93 -17.56 -10.56
CA ASP A 30 -5.89 -17.17 -11.95
C ASP A 30 -6.15 -15.66 -11.94
N VAL A 31 -5.10 -14.86 -12.19
CA VAL A 31 -5.25 -13.41 -12.37
C VAL A 31 -5.93 -13.30 -13.73
N GLY A 32 -7.27 -13.41 -13.67
CA GLY A 32 -8.12 -13.26 -14.82
C GLY A 32 -7.85 -11.92 -15.49
N ASP A 33 -8.18 -11.86 -16.77
CA ASP A 33 -8.08 -10.68 -17.63
C ASP A 33 -9.07 -9.60 -17.11
N GLU A 34 -8.71 -8.97 -15.99
CA GLU A 34 -9.41 -7.81 -15.44
C GLU A 34 -9.04 -6.60 -16.30
N ASP A 35 -10.03 -5.78 -16.65
CA ASP A 35 -9.88 -4.66 -17.58
C ASP A 35 -9.02 -3.57 -16.91
N VAL A 36 -7.69 -3.73 -16.91
CA VAL A 36 -6.76 -2.80 -16.26
C VAL A 36 -6.85 -1.41 -16.89
N VAL A 37 -7.45 -0.47 -16.16
CA VAL A 37 -7.58 0.93 -16.59
C VAL A 37 -6.37 1.73 -16.15
N ARG A 38 -5.63 2.25 -17.13
CA ARG A 38 -4.51 3.15 -16.84
C ARG A 38 -4.98 4.57 -16.54
N VAL A 39 -4.77 5.05 -15.31
CA VAL A 39 -5.07 6.40 -14.86
C VAL A 39 -3.78 7.22 -14.74
N LYS A 40 -3.66 8.29 -15.54
CA LYS A 40 -2.53 9.23 -15.50
C LYS A 40 -2.95 10.59 -14.99
N LEU A 41 -2.26 11.08 -13.96
CA LEU A 41 -2.54 12.38 -13.35
C LEU A 41 -1.24 13.15 -13.08
N VAL A 42 -1.34 14.47 -13.12
CA VAL A 42 -0.29 15.41 -12.70
C VAL A 42 -0.82 16.23 -11.54
N GLY A 43 -0.30 15.98 -10.34
CA GLY A 43 -0.55 16.75 -9.14
C GLY A 43 0.37 17.95 -9.03
N HIS A 44 -0.21 19.14 -8.90
CA HIS A 44 0.52 20.37 -8.57
C HIS A 44 0.33 20.68 -7.09
N ALA A 45 1.42 20.77 -6.33
CA ALA A 45 1.35 21.10 -4.92
C ALA A 45 0.82 22.53 -4.72
N ALA A 46 -0.39 22.64 -4.18
CA ALA A 46 -1.00 23.90 -3.77
C ALA A 46 -0.53 24.28 -2.35
N TYR A 47 -0.36 23.28 -1.48
CA TYR A 47 0.23 23.41 -0.15
C TYR A 47 1.14 22.23 0.12
N ASP A 48 2.34 22.47 0.64
CA ASP A 48 3.27 21.43 1.08
C ASP A 48 3.96 21.90 2.35
N ILE A 49 3.73 21.19 3.45
CA ILE A 49 4.30 21.51 4.77
C ILE A 49 5.41 20.53 5.17
N ALA A 50 6.06 19.91 4.18
CA ALA A 50 7.25 19.09 4.41
C ALA A 50 8.34 19.91 5.13
N PRO A 51 8.91 19.40 6.23
CA PRO A 51 9.99 20.09 6.93
C PRO A 51 11.25 20.11 6.07
N GLU A 52 12.05 21.17 6.20
CA GLU A 52 13.32 21.33 5.48
C GLU A 52 14.34 20.24 5.86
N HIS A 53 14.31 19.83 7.13
CA HIS A 53 15.09 18.73 7.67
C HIS A 53 14.15 17.67 8.22
N THR A 54 14.40 16.42 7.86
CA THR A 54 13.56 15.28 8.26
C THR A 54 14.30 14.41 9.26
N ALA A 55 13.58 13.97 10.29
CA ALA A 55 14.00 12.99 11.28
C ALA A 55 12.93 11.88 11.39
N PRO A 56 13.28 10.67 11.86
CA PRO A 56 12.31 9.62 12.10
C PRO A 56 11.18 10.10 13.02
N GLY A 57 9.93 9.84 12.62
CA GLY A 57 8.72 10.29 13.32
C GLY A 57 8.17 11.63 12.83
N ASP A 58 8.91 12.42 12.05
CA ASP A 58 8.36 13.61 11.40
C ASP A 58 7.23 13.22 10.45
N SER A 59 6.25 14.12 10.31
CA SER A 59 5.14 13.93 9.39
C SER A 59 4.75 15.23 8.71
N TRP A 60 4.23 15.12 7.50
CA TRP A 60 3.74 16.27 6.76
C TRP A 60 2.53 15.92 5.91
N THR A 61 1.88 16.97 5.43
CA THR A 61 0.74 16.89 4.53
C THR A 61 1.04 17.71 3.28
N THR A 62 0.62 17.20 2.13
CA THR A 62 0.66 17.91 0.85
C THR A 62 -0.74 17.90 0.26
N TYR A 63 -1.22 19.07 -0.17
CA TYR A 63 -2.48 19.21 -0.90
C TYR A 63 -2.20 19.53 -2.37
N LEU A 64 -2.92 18.87 -3.27
CA LEU A 64 -2.65 18.82 -4.70
C LEU A 64 -3.86 19.28 -5.50
N HIS A 65 -3.62 20.02 -6.58
CA HIS A 65 -4.57 20.12 -7.69
C HIS A 65 -4.19 19.09 -8.76
N LEU A 66 -5.11 18.20 -9.11
CA LEU A 66 -4.89 17.11 -10.06
C LEU A 66 -5.33 17.53 -11.46
N HIS A 67 -4.45 17.28 -12.43
CA HIS A 67 -4.68 17.56 -13.83
C HIS A 67 -4.46 16.30 -14.66
N ASP A 68 -5.14 16.21 -15.80
CA ASP A 68 -4.82 15.20 -16.81
C ASP A 68 -3.49 15.55 -17.53
N PRO A 69 -2.93 14.64 -18.35
CA PRO A 69 -1.69 14.92 -19.09
C PRO A 69 -1.77 16.09 -20.08
N LYS A 70 -2.98 16.57 -20.39
CA LYS A 70 -3.22 17.74 -21.25
C LYS A 70 -3.33 19.05 -20.43
N GLY A 71 -3.18 18.98 -19.11
CA GLY A 71 -3.23 20.13 -18.21
C GLY A 71 -4.64 20.54 -17.80
N LYS A 72 -5.67 19.74 -18.09
CA LYS A 72 -7.03 20.02 -17.63
C LYS A 72 -7.20 19.60 -16.18
N TYR A 73 -7.75 20.48 -15.34
CA TYR A 73 -8.12 20.14 -13.96
C TYR A 73 -9.17 19.02 -13.94
N VAL A 74 -8.91 17.99 -13.14
CA VAL A 74 -9.79 16.80 -13.01
C VAL A 74 -10.16 16.48 -11.57
N GLY A 75 -9.57 17.16 -10.60
CA GLY A 75 -9.83 16.94 -9.18
C GLY A 75 -8.74 17.50 -8.28
N ASP A 76 -8.75 17.08 -7.03
CA ASP A 76 -7.74 17.44 -6.04
C ASP A 76 -7.30 16.19 -5.26
N GLY A 77 -6.25 16.32 -4.46
CA GLY A 77 -5.80 15.22 -3.65
C GLY A 77 -5.00 15.66 -2.45
N GLY A 78 -4.81 14.73 -1.53
CA GLY A 78 -3.98 14.93 -0.36
C GLY A 78 -3.02 13.76 -0.20
N SER A 79 -1.84 14.03 0.34
CA SER A 79 -0.97 12.99 0.89
C SER A 79 -0.58 13.33 2.30
N ARG A 80 -0.56 12.32 3.18
CA ARG A 80 0.07 12.39 4.49
C ARG A 80 1.22 11.39 4.53
N CYS A 81 2.39 11.88 4.86
CA CYS A 81 3.61 11.07 4.93
C CYS A 81 4.22 11.15 6.33
N ALA A 82 4.85 10.06 6.75
CA ALA A 82 5.63 9.97 7.98
C ALA A 82 7.00 9.36 7.69
N VAL A 83 8.06 9.98 8.22
CA VAL A 83 9.43 9.49 8.08
C VAL A 83 9.60 8.24 8.93
N VAL A 84 9.97 7.13 8.29
CA VAL A 84 10.25 5.86 8.97
C VAL A 84 11.74 5.69 9.27
N GLU A 85 12.61 6.21 8.41
CA GLU A 85 14.06 6.21 8.60
C GLU A 85 14.67 7.47 7.98
N ALA A 86 15.75 7.98 8.55
CA ALA A 86 16.53 9.06 7.96
C ALA A 86 18.00 8.98 8.39
N ASP A 87 18.88 9.37 7.47
CA ASP A 87 20.29 9.68 7.70
C ASP A 87 20.60 11.09 7.15
N GLN A 88 21.88 11.50 7.16
CA GLN A 88 22.28 12.84 6.73
C GLN A 88 21.99 13.16 5.25
N HIS A 89 21.72 12.15 4.42
CA HIS A 89 21.62 12.29 2.97
C HIS A 89 20.35 11.66 2.38
N ARG A 90 19.72 10.73 3.08
CA ARG A 90 18.55 9.98 2.64
C ARG A 90 17.50 9.93 3.74
N PHE A 91 16.24 9.97 3.35
CA PHE A 91 15.14 9.53 4.20
C PHE A 91 14.21 8.59 3.44
N THR A 92 13.53 7.73 4.18
CA THR A 92 12.39 6.94 3.69
C THR A 92 11.16 7.35 4.47
N ALA A 93 10.05 7.56 3.77
CA ALA A 93 8.77 7.91 4.37
C ALA A 93 7.65 7.00 3.85
N GLN A 94 6.75 6.62 4.75
CA GLN A 94 5.51 5.94 4.40
C GLN A 94 4.44 7.00 4.15
N CYS A 95 3.73 6.88 3.04
CA CYS A 95 2.72 7.81 2.60
C CYS A 95 1.38 7.11 2.39
N THR A 96 0.31 7.82 2.74
CA THR A 96 -1.06 7.52 2.35
C THR A 96 -1.61 8.71 1.58
N ARG A 97 -2.29 8.45 0.47
CA ARG A 97 -2.80 9.50 -0.42
C ARG A 97 -4.25 9.22 -0.77
N VAL A 98 -5.00 10.28 -0.95
CA VAL A 98 -6.39 10.23 -1.44
C VAL A 98 -6.48 11.17 -2.63
N LEU A 99 -6.87 10.62 -3.78
CA LEU A 99 -7.08 11.37 -5.02
C LEU A 99 -8.58 11.48 -5.27
N ARG A 100 -9.14 12.68 -5.15
CA ARG A 100 -10.56 12.95 -5.36
C ARG A 100 -10.80 13.45 -6.77
N LEU A 101 -11.49 12.64 -7.56
CA LEU A 101 -11.83 12.89 -8.95
C LEU A 101 -13.35 13.05 -9.09
N LYS A 102 -13.81 13.47 -10.27
CA LYS A 102 -15.26 13.61 -10.54
C LYS A 102 -16.06 12.33 -10.28
N GLY A 103 -15.47 11.17 -10.53
CA GLY A 103 -16.12 9.86 -10.39
C GLY A 103 -16.10 9.27 -8.99
N GLY A 104 -15.29 9.81 -8.08
CA GLY A 104 -15.05 9.23 -6.76
C GLY A 104 -13.61 9.44 -6.29
N GLU A 105 -13.20 8.68 -5.29
CA GLU A 105 -11.88 8.77 -4.67
C GLU A 105 -11.05 7.53 -4.93
N ILE A 106 -9.73 7.68 -5.06
CA ILE A 106 -8.76 6.58 -5.11
C ILE A 106 -7.80 6.73 -3.94
N THR A 107 -7.62 5.68 -3.14
CA THR A 107 -6.70 5.65 -2.01
C THR A 107 -5.42 4.90 -2.38
N LEU A 108 -4.28 5.51 -2.08
CA LEU A 108 -2.96 4.99 -2.41
C LEU A 108 -2.12 4.81 -1.15
N HIS A 109 -1.28 3.78 -1.13
CA HIS A 109 -0.23 3.58 -0.13
C HIS A 109 1.11 3.38 -0.82
N ASP A 110 2.14 4.03 -0.29
CA ASP A 110 3.49 3.95 -0.84
C ASP A 110 4.56 4.20 0.22
N MET A 111 5.79 3.78 -0.09
CA MET A 111 6.99 4.22 0.59
C MET A 111 7.88 4.96 -0.41
N ILE A 112 8.32 6.16 -0.04
CA ILE A 112 9.23 6.97 -0.86
C ILE A 112 10.59 7.06 -0.17
N SER A 113 11.66 6.77 -0.90
CA SER A 113 13.04 6.97 -0.44
C SER A 113 13.69 8.09 -1.25
N ARG A 114 14.01 9.21 -0.61
CA ARG A 114 14.62 10.37 -1.28
C ARG A 114 16.06 10.55 -0.83
N THR A 115 16.93 10.83 -1.80
CA THR A 115 18.31 11.26 -1.55
C THR A 115 18.48 12.69 -2.07
N GLY A 116 18.63 13.65 -1.15
CA GLY A 116 18.62 15.08 -1.47
C GLY A 116 17.35 15.52 -2.25
N HIS A 117 17.52 16.42 -3.22
CA HIS A 117 16.42 16.98 -4.02
C HIS A 117 16.19 16.29 -5.37
N LYS A 118 16.77 15.10 -5.58
CA LYS A 118 16.63 14.39 -6.85
C LYS A 118 15.17 13.95 -7.07
N PRO A 119 14.72 13.85 -8.32
CA PRO A 119 13.47 13.17 -8.62
C PRO A 119 13.49 11.75 -8.07
N VAL A 120 12.36 11.30 -7.54
CA VAL A 120 12.19 9.91 -7.07
C VAL A 120 10.95 9.33 -7.72
N THR A 121 11.03 8.07 -8.14
CA THR A 121 9.87 7.27 -8.53
C THR A 121 9.72 6.14 -7.52
N ALA A 122 8.53 5.99 -6.97
CA ALA A 122 8.19 4.94 -6.02
C ALA A 122 7.01 4.14 -6.55
N LYS A 123 6.97 2.84 -6.21
CA LYS A 123 5.80 2.00 -6.45
C LYS A 123 4.72 2.33 -5.41
N THR A 124 3.47 2.30 -5.84
CA THR A 124 2.31 2.50 -4.96
C THR A 124 1.29 1.39 -5.18
N SER A 125 0.58 1.02 -4.12
CA SER A 125 -0.59 0.16 -4.20
C SER A 125 -1.86 1.02 -4.17
N ILE A 126 -2.85 0.62 -4.94
CA ILE A 126 -4.22 1.12 -4.83
C ILE A 126 -4.89 0.26 -3.76
N ALA A 127 -5.47 0.89 -2.73
CA ALA A 127 -6.06 0.19 -1.58
C ALA A 127 -7.58 0.32 -1.49
N GLY A 128 -8.22 0.75 -2.57
CA GLY A 128 -9.66 0.98 -2.62
C GLY A 128 -10.01 2.42 -3.00
N GLY A 129 -11.32 2.64 -3.13
CA GLY A 129 -11.85 3.93 -3.50
C GLY A 129 -13.34 4.07 -3.23
N THR A 130 -13.97 5.03 -3.91
CA THR A 130 -15.41 5.29 -3.81
C THR A 130 -15.99 5.63 -5.18
N GLY A 131 -17.31 5.67 -5.29
CA GLY A 131 -17.99 6.05 -6.54
C GLY A 131 -17.73 5.04 -7.64
N ILE A 132 -17.26 5.48 -8.81
CA ILE A 132 -16.85 4.60 -9.92
C ILE A 132 -15.53 3.87 -9.66
N TYR A 133 -14.88 4.12 -8.52
CA TYR A 133 -13.64 3.49 -8.09
C TYR A 133 -13.85 2.70 -6.79
N ASN A 134 -15.08 2.28 -6.47
CA ASN A 134 -15.41 1.66 -5.18
C ASN A 134 -14.66 0.35 -4.94
N ASP A 135 -14.38 -0.40 -6.01
CA ASP A 135 -13.67 -1.68 -5.95
C ASP A 135 -12.24 -1.57 -6.50
N ALA A 136 -11.76 -0.33 -6.73
CA ALA A 136 -10.47 -0.07 -7.35
C ALA A 136 -9.31 -0.69 -6.55
N GLU A 137 -8.58 -1.59 -7.19
CA GLU A 137 -7.35 -2.18 -6.70
C GLU A 137 -6.23 -2.09 -7.74
N GLY A 138 -5.09 -2.74 -7.45
CA GLY A 138 -3.92 -2.74 -8.34
C GLY A 138 -2.76 -1.88 -7.84
N GLU A 139 -1.97 -1.36 -8.77
CA GLU A 139 -0.68 -0.74 -8.46
C GLU A 139 -0.31 0.39 -9.42
N GLY A 140 0.78 1.07 -9.12
CA GLY A 140 1.27 2.11 -10.01
C GLY A 140 2.59 2.70 -9.57
N TYR A 141 2.90 3.84 -10.16
CA TYR A 141 4.11 4.60 -9.88
C TYR A 141 3.77 6.05 -9.57
N ILE A 142 4.48 6.58 -8.57
CA ILE A 142 4.43 7.98 -8.18
C ILE A 142 5.81 8.56 -8.42
N THR A 143 5.91 9.56 -9.29
CA THR A 143 7.15 10.29 -9.54
C THR A 143 7.07 11.69 -8.95
N LEU A 144 7.92 11.96 -7.96
CA LEU A 144 8.04 13.25 -7.30
C LEU A 144 9.15 14.06 -7.99
N GLU A 145 8.77 15.15 -8.67
CA GLU A 145 9.70 16.08 -9.30
C GLU A 145 9.40 17.52 -8.89
N ARG A 146 10.26 18.10 -8.04
CA ARG A 146 10.09 19.45 -7.48
C ARG A 146 8.70 19.65 -6.85
N LYS A 147 7.81 20.40 -7.52
CA LYS A 147 6.43 20.70 -7.08
C LYS A 147 5.37 19.90 -7.84
N HIS A 148 5.80 19.00 -8.72
CA HIS A 148 4.93 18.13 -9.51
C HIS A 148 5.01 16.70 -8.98
N ILE A 149 3.86 16.06 -8.94
CA ILE A 149 3.71 14.65 -8.59
C ILE A 149 3.00 13.99 -9.76
N VAL A 150 3.67 13.07 -10.45
CA VAL A 150 3.06 12.30 -11.54
C VAL A 150 2.58 10.97 -10.98
N PHE A 151 1.30 10.68 -11.20
CA PHE A 151 0.69 9.39 -10.90
C PHE A 151 0.48 8.64 -12.20
N ASP A 152 0.98 7.41 -12.27
CA ASP A 152 0.77 6.47 -13.37
C ASP A 152 0.24 5.17 -12.76
N LEU A 153 -1.08 5.06 -12.69
CA LEU A 153 -1.80 4.03 -11.96
C LEU A 153 -2.40 3.03 -12.95
N TYR A 154 -2.42 1.77 -12.54
CA TYR A 154 -3.03 0.64 -13.23
C TYR A 154 -4.11 0.12 -12.29
N VAL A 155 -5.34 0.53 -12.58
CA VAL A 155 -6.50 0.25 -11.74
C VAL A 155 -7.15 -1.01 -12.27
N ASP A 156 -7.24 -2.01 -11.42
CA ASP A 156 -8.03 -3.22 -11.65
C ASP A 156 -9.45 -2.94 -11.10
N ASP A 157 -10.49 -3.24 -11.87
CA ASP A 157 -11.92 -2.98 -11.59
C ASP A 157 -12.74 -4.25 -11.90
#